data_AF-A0A4U7EYN1-F1
#
_entry.id   AF-A0A4U7EYN1-F1
#
_cell.length_a   1.000
_cell.length_b   1.000
_cell.length_c   1.000
_cell.angle_alpha   90.00
_cell.angle_beta   90.00
_cell.angle_gamma   90.00
#
_symmetry.space_group_name_H-M   'P 1'
#
loop_
_entity.id
_entity.type
_entity.pdbx_description
1 polymer ?
#
loop_
_entity_poly.entity_id
_entity_poly.type
_entity_poly.pdbx_seq_one_letter_code
_entity_poly.pdbx_strand_id
1 'polypeptide(L)' 'HQVALAWLLQHSEVTLPIPGTSSVDHLDANLGAARLELIDEDVRELDAIDPR' A
#
# COMPACT_ATOMS: atom_id res chain seq x y z
N HIS A 1 3.55 -7.37 0.75
CA HIS A 1 2.33 -6.55 0.53
C HIS A 1 2.51 -5.06 0.84
N GLN A 2 3.68 -4.60 1.31
CA GLN A 2 3.88 -3.21 1.71
C GLN A 2 3.57 -2.20 0.59
N VAL A 3 4.03 -2.45 -0.65
CA VAL A 3 3.80 -1.57 -1.81
C VAL A 3 2.31 -1.40 -2.10
N ALA A 4 1.53 -2.48 -2.05
CA ALA A 4 0.08 -2.41 -2.30
C ALA A 4 -0.65 -1.60 -1.21
N LEU A 5 -0.24 -1.71 0.06
CA LEU A 5 -0.79 -0.90 1.15
C LEU A 5 -0.41 0.58 1.01
N ALA A 6 0.85 0.87 0.67
CA ALA A 6 1.31 2.24 0.44
C ALA A 6 0.57 2.89 -0.74
N TRP A 7 0.41 2.17 -1.85
CA TRP A 7 -0.38 2.62 -2.99
C TRP A 7 -1.83 2.91 -2.59
N LEU A 8 -2.50 2.02 -1.84
CA LEU A 8 -3.89 2.25 -1.41
C LEU A 8 -4.04 3.50 -0.54
N LEU A 9 -3.07 3.76 0.35
CA LEU A 9 -3.04 4.95 1.21
C LEU A 9 -2.80 6.24 0.41
N GLN A 10 -2.02 6.19 -0.67
CA GLN A 10 -1.72 7.35 -1.52
C GLN A 10 -2.79 7.59 -2.60
N HIS A 11 -3.43 6.54 -3.10
CA HIS A 11 -4.41 6.59 -4.18
C HIS A 11 -5.74 7.25 -3.76
N SER A 12 -6.10 7.19 -2.46
CA SER A 12 -7.38 7.73 -1.97
C SER A 12 -7.26 8.27 -0.55
N GLU A 13 -7.48 9.57 -0.39
CA GLU A 13 -7.48 10.25 0.92
C GLU A 13 -8.59 9.77 1.87
N VAL A 14 -9.62 9.09 1.35
CA VAL A 14 -10.77 8.61 2.13
C VAL A 14 -10.74 7.11 2.39
N THR A 15 -9.64 6.44 2.04
CA THR A 15 -9.49 4.99 2.23
C THR A 15 -8.54 4.70 3.40
N LEU A 16 -9.03 3.95 4.40
CA LEU A 16 -8.22 3.48 5.53
C LEU A 16 -8.20 1.94 5.57
N PRO A 17 -7.14 1.27 5.07
CA PRO A 17 -7.03 -0.18 5.15
C PRO A 17 -6.83 -0.65 6.59
N ILE A 18 -7.44 -1.80 6.92
CA ILE A 18 -7.32 -2.49 8.21
C ILE A 18 -6.68 -3.88 8.03
N PRO A 19 -5.42 -3.97 7.58
CA PRO A 19 -4.80 -5.24 7.23
C PRO A 19 -4.55 -6.10 8.47
N GLY A 20 -5.16 -7.29 8.50
CA GLY A 20 -4.87 -8.31 9.51
C GLY A 20 -3.67 -9.18 9.13
N THR A 21 -2.93 -9.67 10.13
CA THR A 21 -1.88 -10.67 9.96
C THR A 21 -1.65 -11.44 11.26
N SER A 22 -1.16 -12.67 11.16
CA SER A 22 -0.74 -13.51 12.29
C SER A 22 0.79 -13.54 12.50
N SER A 23 1.56 -12.83 11.67
CA SER A 23 3.03 -12.76 11.73
C SER A 23 3.48 -11.37 12.16
N VAL A 24 4.45 -11.31 13.07
CA VAL A 24 5.08 -10.06 13.53
C VAL A 24 5.85 -9.39 12.39
N ASP A 25 6.56 -10.14 11.55
CA ASP A 25 7.28 -9.58 10.41
C ASP A 25 6.33 -8.89 9.41
N HIS A 26 5.13 -9.48 9.23
CA HIS A 26 4.10 -8.86 8.41
C HIS A 26 3.47 -7.63 9.07
N LEU A 27 3.37 -7.62 10.40
CA LEU A 27 2.92 -6.44 11.14
C LEU A 27 3.91 -5.29 10.91
N ASP A 28 5.21 -5.55 11.01
CA ASP A 28 6.25 -4.56 10.77
C ASP A 28 6.21 -4.04 9.32
N ALA A 29 6.02 -4.92 8.35
CA ALA A 29 5.86 -4.54 6.95
C ALA A 29 4.59 -3.68 6.71
N ASN A 30 3.46 -4.03 7.36
CA ASN A 30 2.21 -3.25 7.27
C ASN A 30 2.40 -1.84 7.86
N LEU A 31 3.08 -1.72 9.01
CA LEU A 31 3.42 -0.43 9.62
C LEU A 31 4.40 0.38 8.75
N GLY A 32 5.33 -0.30 8.09
CA GLY A 32 6.26 0.32 7.15
C GLY A 32 5.58 0.91 5.91
N ALA A 33 4.42 0.38 5.50
CA ALA A 33 3.69 0.87 4.33
C ALA A 33 3.23 2.33 4.49
N ALA A 34 2.83 2.73 5.71
CA ALA A 34 2.39 4.09 6.00
C ALA A 34 3.51 5.16 5.90
N ARG A 35 4.77 4.74 5.79
CA ARG A 35 5.94 5.61 5.63
C ARG A 35 6.57 5.52 4.24
N LEU A 36 6.03 4.65 3.38
CA LEU A 36 6.54 4.48 2.03
C LEU A 36 5.81 5.46 1.10
N GLU A 37 6.53 6.43 0.58
CA GLU A 37 6.04 7.33 -0.46
C GLU A 37 6.40 6.76 -1.82
N LEU A 38 5.39 6.56 -2.67
CA LEU A 38 5.60 6.15 -4.05
C LEU A 38 5.76 7.39 -4.92
N ILE A 39 6.70 7.35 -5.85
CA ILE A 39 6.84 8.42 -6.84
C ILE A 39 5.68 8.39 -7.83
N ASP A 40 5.40 9.52 -8.47
CA ASP A 40 4.30 9.64 -9.44
C ASP A 40 4.37 8.63 -10.60
N GLU A 41 5.58 8.16 -10.93
CA GLU A 41 5.77 7.10 -11.93
C GLU A 41 5.23 5.76 -11.44
N ASP A 42 5.63 5.33 -10.24
CA ASP A 42 5.17 4.08 -9.61
C ASP A 42 3.65 4.10 -9.41
N VAL A 43 3.09 5.23 -8.95
CA VAL A 43 1.63 5.36 -8.76
C VAL A 43 0.90 5.21 -10.09
N ARG A 44 1.38 5.86 -11.16
CA ARG A 44 0.78 5.73 -12.50
C ARG A 44 0.89 4.31 -13.04
N GLU A 45 2.01 3.63 -12.81
CA GLU A 45 2.17 2.24 -13.24
C GLU A 45 1.18 1.33 -12.53
N LEU A 46 1.04 1.48 -11.20
CA LEU A 46 0.10 0.69 -10.40
C LEU A 46 -1.36 0.98 -10.73
N ASP A 47 -1.73 2.25 -10.97
CA ASP A 47 -3.08 2.64 -11.40
C ASP A 47 -3.47 2.05 -12.76
N ALA A 48 -2.49 1.75 -13.62
CA ALA A 48 -2.71 1.18 -14.93
C ALA A 48 -2.88 -0.35 -14.93
N ILE A 49 -2.62 -1.02 -13.80
CA ILE A 49 -2.78 -2.48 -13.68
C ILE A 49 -4.28 -2.80 -13.66
N ASP A 50 -4.75 -3.57 -14.66
CA ASP A 50 -6.09 -4.13 -14.65
C ASP A 50 -6.17 -5.23 -13.57
N PRO A 51 -7.03 -5.10 -12.55
CA PRO A 51 -7.11 -6.08 -11.46
C PRO A 51 -7.81 -7.39 -11.83
N ARG A 52 -8.10 -7.63 -13.13
CA ARG A 52 -8.81 -8.81 -13.65
C ARG A 52 -7.90 -9.94 -14.12
#